data_AF-A0A1V0DV89-F1
#
_entry.id   AF-A0A1V0DV89-F1
#
_cell.length_a   1.000
_cell.length_b   1.000
_cell.length_c   1.000
_cell.angle_alpha   90.00
_cell.angle_beta   90.00
_cell.angle_gamma   90.00
#
_symmetry.space_group_name_H-M   'P 1'
#
loop_
_entity.id
_entity.type
_entity.pdbx_description
1 polymer ?
#
loop_
_entity_poly.entity_id
_entity_poly.type
_entity_poly.pdbx_seq_one_letter_code
_entity_poly.pdbx_strand_id
1 'polypeptide(L)'
;MENLEKRTQEVVFQTCLLLIKHFRNLIEFQNETNQIRLGYNSRIFEHMLHKEDSFVFLGESEKAAATTDRCRLEHVVPCSYMIDELDKLIKQKDYSDEELATALQKNWKVARITLEEAGYLDAKSGAGLKSKMPDGWDFMVGRPEERLEVAGIKLLPKQS
;
A
#
# COMPACT_ATOMS: atom_id res chain seq x y z
N MET A 1 -15.68 -20.34 -3.64
CA MET A 1 -14.51 -19.53 -3.24
C MET A 1 -14.10 -18.57 -4.35
N GLU A 2 -13.96 -19.02 -5.60
CA GLU A 2 -13.64 -18.19 -6.77
C GLU A 2 -14.55 -16.95 -6.97
N ASN A 3 -15.86 -17.08 -6.75
CA ASN A 3 -16.79 -15.95 -6.85
C ASN A 3 -16.55 -14.87 -5.77
N LEU A 4 -16.23 -15.30 -4.54
CA LEU A 4 -15.93 -14.37 -3.44
C LEU A 4 -14.62 -13.62 -3.70
N GLU A 5 -13.57 -14.32 -4.12
CA GLU A 5 -12.28 -13.70 -4.42
C GLU A 5 -12.39 -12.68 -5.55
N LYS A 6 -13.06 -13.06 -6.65
CA LYS A 6 -13.35 -12.13 -7.75
C LYS A 6 -14.12 -10.91 -7.25
N ARG A 7 -15.16 -11.12 -6.42
CA ARG A 7 -15.94 -10.01 -5.89
C ARG A 7 -15.12 -9.11 -4.97
N THR A 8 -14.22 -9.67 -4.17
CA THR A 8 -13.27 -8.90 -3.35
C THR A 8 -12.34 -8.07 -4.22
N GLN A 9 -11.78 -8.64 -5.29
CA GLN A 9 -10.94 -7.89 -6.23
C GLN A 9 -11.72 -6.75 -6.90
N GLU A 10 -12.97 -6.97 -7.32
CA GLU A 10 -13.82 -5.91 -7.85
C GLU A 10 -14.05 -4.79 -6.84
N VAL A 11 -14.35 -5.11 -5.58
CA VAL A 11 -14.52 -4.11 -4.51
C VAL A 11 -13.25 -3.31 -4.30
N VAL A 12 -12.09 -3.97 -4.20
CA VAL A 12 -10.79 -3.28 -4.03
C VAL A 12 -10.52 -2.35 -5.20
N PHE A 13 -10.74 -2.80 -6.44
CA PHE A 13 -10.55 -1.97 -7.63
C PHE A 13 -11.45 -0.73 -7.64
N GLN A 14 -12.74 -0.88 -7.34
CA GLN A 14 -13.67 0.25 -7.29
C GLN A 14 -13.30 1.23 -6.17
N THR A 15 -12.84 0.74 -5.03
CA THR A 15 -12.31 1.59 -3.95
C THR A 15 -11.04 2.32 -4.38
N CYS A 16 -10.14 1.67 -5.14
CA CYS A 16 -8.96 2.32 -5.70
C CYS A 16 -9.36 3.46 -6.66
N LEU A 17 -10.32 3.21 -7.57
CA LEU A 17 -10.84 4.26 -8.45
C LEU A 17 -11.41 5.46 -7.68
N LEU A 18 -12.14 5.20 -6.58
CA LEU A 18 -12.66 6.26 -5.72
C LEU A 18 -11.52 7.09 -5.09
N LEU A 19 -10.45 6.43 -4.65
CA LEU A 19 -9.26 7.10 -4.12
C LEU A 19 -8.54 7.95 -5.18
N ILE A 20 -8.40 7.45 -6.42
CA ILE A 20 -7.81 8.23 -7.53
C ILE A 20 -8.63 9.50 -7.78
N LYS A 21 -9.96 9.37 -7.87
CA LYS A 21 -10.86 10.53 -8.01
C LYS A 21 -10.74 11.50 -6.85
N HIS A 22 -10.66 11.00 -5.62
CA HIS A 22 -10.48 11.83 -4.44
C HIS A 22 -9.16 12.62 -4.51
N PHE A 23 -8.04 11.98 -4.84
CA PHE A 23 -6.76 12.66 -4.96
C PHE A 23 -6.73 13.67 -6.11
N ARG A 24 -7.40 13.40 -7.24
CA ARG A 24 -7.60 14.41 -8.28
C ARG A 24 -8.32 15.64 -7.77
N ASN A 25 -9.44 15.46 -7.08
CA ASN A 25 -10.20 16.57 -6.49
C ASN A 25 -9.33 17.39 -5.53
N LEU A 26 -8.48 16.73 -4.73
CA LEU A 26 -7.54 17.44 -3.85
C LEU A 26 -6.50 18.24 -4.66
N ILE A 27 -5.93 17.67 -5.71
CA ILE A 27 -4.95 18.35 -6.57
C ILE A 27 -5.58 19.56 -7.27
N GLU A 28 -6.79 19.41 -7.81
CA GLU A 28 -7.54 20.49 -8.44
C GLU A 28 -7.84 21.61 -7.43
N PHE A 29 -8.34 21.25 -6.25
CA PHE A 29 -8.58 22.21 -5.17
C PHE A 29 -7.31 22.97 -4.76
N GLN A 30 -6.16 22.28 -4.65
CA GLN A 30 -4.89 22.95 -4.35
C GLN A 30 -4.50 23.95 -5.44
N ASN A 31 -4.66 23.58 -6.72
CA ASN A 31 -4.33 24.46 -7.85
C ASN A 31 -5.25 25.69 -7.89
N GLU A 32 -6.53 25.53 -7.57
CA GLU A 32 -7.51 26.62 -7.58
C GLU A 32 -7.36 27.58 -6.39
N THR A 33 -6.94 27.06 -5.22
CA THR A 33 -6.96 27.82 -3.96
C THR A 33 -5.57 28.22 -3.45
N ASN A 34 -4.49 27.74 -4.08
CA ASN A 34 -3.11 27.84 -3.60
C ASN A 34 -2.88 27.25 -2.19
N GLN A 35 -3.83 26.45 -1.68
CA GLN A 35 -3.62 25.68 -0.46
C GLN A 35 -2.71 24.48 -0.78
N ILE A 36 -1.83 24.11 0.15
CA ILE A 36 -0.87 23.02 -0.08
C ILE A 36 -1.21 21.85 0.84
N ARG A 37 -1.27 20.64 0.27
CA ARG A 37 -1.36 19.36 1.00
C ARG A 37 -2.56 19.20 1.95
N LEU A 38 -3.65 19.95 1.76
CA LEU A 38 -4.89 19.74 2.51
C LEU A 38 -5.61 18.46 2.04
N GLY A 39 -6.21 17.73 2.99
CA GLY A 39 -7.05 16.55 2.73
C GLY A 39 -6.32 15.20 2.72
N TYR A 40 -4.98 15.18 2.70
CA TYR A 40 -4.22 13.93 2.67
C TYR A 40 -4.05 13.34 4.07
N ASN A 41 -4.32 12.05 4.23
CA ASN A 41 -4.05 11.31 5.45
C ASN A 41 -3.65 9.86 5.13
N SER A 42 -2.52 9.39 5.66
CA SER A 42 -2.01 8.04 5.38
C SER A 42 -2.91 6.92 5.90
N ARG A 43 -3.78 7.19 6.88
CA ARG A 43 -4.78 6.22 7.38
C ARG A 43 -6.00 6.07 6.47
N ILE A 44 -6.09 6.83 5.38
CA ILE A 44 -7.20 6.72 4.44
C ILE A 44 -7.40 5.28 3.97
N PHE A 45 -6.31 4.56 3.69
CA PHE A 45 -6.36 3.15 3.28
C PHE A 45 -7.05 2.26 4.34
N GLU A 46 -6.59 2.34 5.59
CA GLU A 46 -7.18 1.58 6.71
C GLU A 46 -8.68 1.85 6.89
N HIS A 47 -9.12 3.10 6.65
CA HIS A 47 -10.52 3.50 6.82
C HIS A 47 -11.41 3.12 5.64
N MET A 48 -10.86 3.03 4.42
CA MET A 48 -11.64 2.72 3.21
C MET A 48 -11.94 1.22 3.09
N LEU A 49 -11.09 0.35 3.64
CA LEU A 49 -11.31 -1.10 3.67
C LEU A 49 -11.05 -1.64 5.08
N HIS A 50 -12.08 -1.71 5.92
CA HIS A 50 -11.97 -2.30 7.26
C HIS A 50 -12.77 -3.61 7.38
N LYS A 51 -12.20 -4.72 7.88
CA LYS A 51 -10.79 -4.91 8.24
C LYS A 51 -9.95 -5.12 6.98
N GLU A 52 -8.83 -4.43 6.88
CA GLU A 52 -8.02 -4.34 5.65
C GLU A 52 -7.45 -5.69 5.20
N ASP A 53 -7.09 -6.53 6.16
CA ASP A 53 -6.64 -7.90 5.94
C ASP A 53 -7.72 -8.82 5.32
N SER A 54 -8.98 -8.44 5.37
CA SER A 54 -10.06 -9.19 4.72
C SER A 54 -10.13 -8.92 3.21
N PHE A 55 -9.45 -7.87 2.72
CA PHE A 55 -9.49 -7.44 1.31
C PHE A 55 -8.14 -7.54 0.61
N VAL A 56 -7.07 -7.14 1.28
CA VAL A 56 -5.75 -6.94 0.66
C VAL A 56 -4.60 -7.64 1.39
N PHE A 57 -4.91 -8.70 2.15
CA PHE A 57 -3.90 -9.49 2.84
C PHE A 57 -3.07 -10.36 1.90
N LEU A 58 -1.76 -10.25 2.04
CA LEU A 58 -0.77 -10.95 1.24
C LEU A 58 -0.21 -12.20 1.93
N GLY A 59 -0.11 -12.17 3.26
CA GLY A 59 0.43 -13.26 4.06
C GLY A 59 1.02 -12.78 5.37
N GLU A 60 1.64 -13.69 6.11
CA GLU A 60 2.39 -13.39 7.33
C GLU A 60 3.85 -13.81 7.18
N SER A 61 4.77 -13.12 7.89
CA SER A 61 6.18 -13.47 7.84
C SER A 61 6.46 -14.82 8.52
N GLU A 62 7.54 -15.49 8.12
CA GLU A 62 8.01 -16.71 8.78
C GLU A 62 8.17 -16.52 10.30
N LYS A 63 8.71 -15.37 10.74
CA LYS A 63 8.85 -15.03 12.16
C LYS A 63 7.49 -14.82 12.84
N ALA A 64 6.54 -14.15 12.18
CA ALA A 64 5.20 -13.93 12.71
C ALA A 64 4.43 -15.24 12.90
N ALA A 65 4.58 -16.19 11.97
CA ALA A 65 3.95 -17.51 12.07
C ALA A 65 4.54 -18.39 13.18
N ALA A 66 5.82 -18.18 13.54
CA ALA A 66 6.55 -18.99 14.50
C ALA A 66 6.53 -18.43 15.93
N THR A 67 6.03 -17.22 16.15
CA THR A 67 6.07 -16.54 17.45
C THR A 67 4.73 -16.48 18.15
N THR A 68 4.75 -16.41 19.49
CA THR A 68 3.60 -16.02 20.31
C THR A 68 3.59 -14.53 20.65
N ASP A 69 4.63 -13.79 20.25
CA ASP A 69 4.74 -12.36 20.50
C ASP A 69 3.75 -11.55 19.68
N ARG A 70 3.59 -10.27 20.07
CA ARG A 70 2.71 -9.36 19.35
C ARG A 70 3.21 -9.15 17.93
N CYS A 71 2.28 -9.33 16.99
CA CYS A 71 2.45 -8.97 15.60
C CYS A 71 1.60 -7.74 15.26
N ARG A 72 1.89 -7.14 14.11
CA ARG A 72 1.08 -6.06 13.54
C ARG A 72 0.78 -6.32 12.08
N LEU A 73 -0.31 -5.71 11.62
CA LEU A 73 -0.58 -5.56 10.20
C LEU A 73 0.26 -4.40 9.68
N GLU A 74 1.01 -4.63 8.61
CA GLU A 74 1.92 -3.67 7.99
C GLU A 74 1.55 -3.53 6.51
N HIS A 75 1.44 -2.30 6.03
CA HIS A 75 1.34 -2.03 4.60
C HIS A 75 2.65 -2.39 3.91
N VAL A 76 2.56 -3.24 2.91
CA VAL A 76 3.73 -3.73 2.17
C VAL A 76 4.39 -2.57 1.43
N VAL A 77 3.61 -1.74 0.73
CA VAL A 77 4.04 -0.42 0.23
C VAL A 77 3.61 0.65 1.23
N PRO A 78 4.49 1.55 1.71
CA PRO A 78 4.13 2.55 2.71
C PRO A 78 2.99 3.46 2.23
N CYS A 79 1.98 3.70 3.06
CA CYS A 79 0.84 4.54 2.71
C CYS A 79 1.24 5.96 2.27
N SER A 80 2.22 6.57 2.95
CA SER A 80 2.73 7.89 2.57
C SER A 80 3.38 7.87 1.19
N TYR A 81 4.11 6.80 0.87
CA TYR A 81 4.73 6.63 -0.44
C TYR A 81 3.65 6.46 -1.52
N MET A 82 2.64 5.60 -1.30
CA MET A 82 1.54 5.42 -2.25
C MET A 82 0.83 6.76 -2.55
N ILE A 83 0.54 7.56 -1.52
CA ILE A 83 -0.06 8.88 -1.68
C ILE A 83 0.83 9.81 -2.49
N ASP A 84 2.11 9.91 -2.14
CA ASP A 84 3.05 10.83 -2.77
C ASP A 84 3.28 10.46 -4.24
N GLU A 85 3.34 9.16 -4.54
CA GLU A 85 3.59 8.67 -5.88
C GLU A 85 2.35 8.83 -6.77
N LEU A 86 1.16 8.52 -6.26
CA LEU A 86 -0.09 8.78 -6.98
C LEU A 86 -0.28 10.27 -7.26
N ASP A 87 0.04 11.15 -6.30
CA ASP A 87 -0.03 12.59 -6.50
C ASP A 87 0.84 13.06 -7.68
N LYS A 88 2.08 12.54 -7.78
CA LYS A 88 2.98 12.81 -8.91
C LYS A 88 2.42 12.26 -10.23
N LEU A 89 2.02 10.99 -10.26
CA LEU A 89 1.54 10.31 -11.46
C LEU A 89 0.25 10.97 -12.01
N ILE A 90 -0.66 11.37 -11.12
CA ILE A 90 -1.87 12.11 -11.49
C ILE A 90 -1.53 13.45 -12.15
N LYS A 91 -0.52 14.17 -11.62
CA LYS A 91 -0.06 15.46 -12.16
C LYS A 91 0.65 15.33 -13.51
N GLN A 92 1.33 14.23 -13.77
CA GLN A 92 1.98 13.94 -15.06
C GLN A 92 0.97 13.75 -16.19
N LYS A 93 -0.22 13.19 -15.89
CA LYS A 93 -1.30 12.94 -16.85
C LYS A 93 -0.96 11.91 -17.94
N ASP A 94 0.05 11.08 -17.71
CA ASP A 94 0.46 10.01 -18.63
C ASP A 94 -0.40 8.73 -18.50
N TYR A 95 -1.20 8.63 -17.44
CA TYR A 95 -2.01 7.46 -17.12
C TYR A 95 -3.49 7.82 -16.91
N SER A 96 -4.37 6.91 -17.33
CA SER A 96 -5.80 6.94 -17.02
C SER A 96 -6.09 6.63 -15.54
N ASP A 97 -7.29 6.95 -15.09
CA ASP A 97 -7.71 6.64 -13.71
C ASP A 97 -7.77 5.14 -13.46
N GLU A 98 -8.20 4.38 -14.46
CA GLU A 98 -8.25 2.92 -14.43
C GLU A 98 -6.84 2.32 -14.31
N GLU A 99 -5.85 2.82 -15.06
CA GLU A 99 -4.46 2.36 -14.95
C GLU A 99 -3.87 2.66 -13.57
N LEU A 100 -4.10 3.87 -13.04
CA LEU A 100 -3.66 4.24 -11.69
C LEU A 100 -4.36 3.43 -10.61
N ALA A 101 -5.64 3.13 -10.77
CA ALA A 101 -6.40 2.30 -9.84
C ALA A 101 -5.93 0.84 -9.88
N THR A 102 -5.60 0.30 -11.06
CA THR A 102 -5.00 -1.03 -11.20
C THR A 102 -3.63 -1.08 -10.52
N ALA A 103 -2.78 -0.07 -10.71
CA ALA A 103 -1.49 0.03 -10.04
C ALA A 103 -1.65 0.13 -8.51
N LEU A 104 -2.58 0.97 -8.03
CA LEU A 104 -2.88 1.06 -6.61
C LEU A 104 -3.43 -0.26 -6.05
N GLN A 105 -4.32 -0.96 -6.75
CA GLN A 105 -4.84 -2.26 -6.32
C GLN A 105 -3.74 -3.31 -6.19
N LYS A 106 -2.75 -3.29 -7.09
CA LYS A 106 -1.57 -4.15 -7.03
C LYS A 106 -0.71 -3.82 -5.79
N ASN A 107 -0.48 -2.53 -5.53
CA ASN A 107 0.45 -2.07 -4.49
C ASN A 107 -0.17 -1.98 -3.09
N TRP A 108 -1.49 -1.78 -2.99
CA TRP A 108 -2.22 -1.74 -1.74
C TRP A 108 -2.37 -3.17 -1.22
N LYS A 109 -1.38 -3.58 -0.44
CA LYS A 109 -1.28 -4.87 0.23
C LYS A 109 -0.86 -4.70 1.67
N VAL A 110 -1.31 -5.61 2.51
CA VAL A 110 -0.90 -5.70 3.90
C VAL A 110 -0.36 -7.10 4.22
N ALA A 111 0.63 -7.16 5.09
CA ALA A 111 1.20 -8.40 5.60
C ALA A 111 1.26 -8.35 7.12
N ARG A 112 1.20 -9.51 7.78
CA ARG A 112 1.42 -9.61 9.22
C ARG A 112 2.90 -9.84 9.47
N ILE A 113 3.51 -8.97 10.26
CA ILE A 113 4.92 -9.06 10.64
C ILE A 113 5.08 -8.86 12.15
N THR A 114 6.20 -9.29 12.70
CA THR A 114 6.54 -9.04 14.11
C THR A 114 6.85 -7.56 14.36
N LEU A 115 6.78 -7.11 15.61
CA LEU A 115 7.19 -5.75 15.98
C LEU A 115 8.68 -5.51 15.75
N GLU A 116 9.52 -6.54 15.87
CA GLU A 116 10.96 -6.48 15.57
C GLU A 116 11.19 -6.21 14.08
N GLU A 117 10.51 -6.96 13.21
CA GLU A 117 10.60 -6.78 11.75
C GLU A 117 10.13 -5.38 11.32
N ALA A 118 9.02 -4.91 11.90
CA ALA A 118 8.54 -3.55 11.66
C ALA A 118 9.56 -2.49 12.13
N GLY A 119 10.18 -2.70 13.30
CA GLY A 119 11.24 -1.83 13.80
C GLY A 119 12.47 -1.80 12.89
N TYR A 120 12.88 -2.95 12.36
CA TYR A 120 14.01 -3.07 11.43
C TYR A 120 13.71 -2.41 10.08
N LEU A 121 12.49 -2.58 9.54
CA LEU A 121 12.03 -1.88 8.34
C LEU A 121 12.11 -0.37 8.51
N ASP A 122 11.69 0.15 9.66
CA ASP A 122 11.60 1.59 9.91
C ASP A 122 12.97 2.24 10.19
N ALA A 123 13.84 1.54 10.92
CA ALA A 123 15.10 2.10 11.43
C ALA A 123 16.10 2.39 10.30
N LYS A 124 16.70 3.59 10.31
CA LYS A 124 17.82 3.94 9.38
C LYS A 124 19.04 3.03 9.53
N SER A 125 19.26 2.48 10.73
CA SER A 125 20.31 1.50 11.02
C SER A 125 19.92 0.07 10.60
N GLY A 126 18.67 -0.15 10.21
CA GLY A 126 18.18 -1.38 9.59
C GLY A 126 17.99 -1.18 8.08
N ALA A 127 16.79 -1.43 7.57
CA ALA A 127 16.48 -1.24 6.15
C ALA A 127 16.21 0.24 5.79
N GLY A 128 15.72 1.05 6.73
CA GLY A 128 15.42 2.46 6.51
C GLY A 128 14.29 2.72 5.50
N LEU A 129 13.34 1.79 5.38
CA LEU A 129 12.27 1.76 4.38
C LEU A 129 10.90 2.19 4.95
N LYS A 130 10.88 2.95 6.06
CA LYS A 130 9.64 3.42 6.71
C LYS A 130 8.64 4.07 5.75
N SER A 131 9.13 4.91 4.85
CA SER A 131 8.31 5.75 3.97
C SER A 131 8.77 5.72 2.52
N LYS A 132 9.55 4.69 2.13
CA LYS A 132 10.09 4.55 0.78
C LYS A 132 10.12 3.10 0.34
N MET A 133 10.08 2.90 -0.97
CA MET A 133 10.41 1.64 -1.63
C MET A 133 11.92 1.54 -1.91
N PRO A 134 12.44 0.35 -2.26
CA PRO A 134 13.83 0.18 -2.67
C PRO A 134 14.20 1.05 -3.88
N ASP A 135 15.49 1.36 -4.03
CA ASP A 135 15.97 2.19 -5.12
C ASP A 135 15.71 1.52 -6.48
N GLY A 136 15.22 2.29 -7.46
CA GLY A 136 14.86 1.78 -8.78
C GLY A 136 13.49 1.08 -8.87
N TRP A 137 12.77 0.97 -7.76
CA TRP A 137 11.41 0.43 -7.75
C TRP A 137 10.41 1.39 -8.44
N ASP A 138 9.52 0.84 -9.24
CA ASP A 138 8.53 1.58 -10.04
C ASP A 138 7.10 1.22 -9.58
N PHE A 139 6.27 2.23 -9.32
CA PHE A 139 4.90 2.05 -8.85
C PHE A 139 4.01 1.28 -9.84
N MET A 140 4.13 1.58 -11.13
CA MET A 140 3.29 0.99 -12.16
C MET A 140 3.63 -0.48 -12.41
N VAL A 141 4.91 -0.87 -12.34
CA VAL A 141 5.34 -2.22 -12.75
C VAL A 141 6.00 -3.07 -11.65
N GLY A 142 6.57 -2.45 -10.62
CA GLY A 142 7.28 -3.14 -9.54
C GLY A 142 6.39 -4.06 -8.69
N ARG A 143 7.00 -5.04 -8.03
CA ARG A 143 6.28 -5.94 -7.11
C ARG A 143 6.26 -5.31 -5.71
N PRO A 144 5.11 -5.27 -5.01
CA PRO A 144 5.04 -4.65 -3.68
C PRO A 144 5.96 -5.35 -2.66
N GLU A 145 6.10 -6.67 -2.76
CA GLU A 145 6.88 -7.52 -1.84
C GLU A 145 8.36 -7.14 -1.75
N GLU A 146 8.91 -6.49 -2.77
CA GLU A 146 10.34 -6.17 -2.85
C GLU A 146 10.84 -5.39 -1.63
N ARG A 147 10.00 -4.53 -1.02
CA ARG A 147 10.35 -3.81 0.23
C ARG A 147 10.64 -4.77 1.39
N LEU A 148 9.86 -5.84 1.52
CA LEU A 148 10.02 -6.84 2.57
C LEU A 148 11.20 -7.77 2.25
N GLU A 149 11.34 -8.16 0.97
CA GLU A 149 12.43 -9.03 0.50
C GLU A 149 13.80 -8.41 0.77
N VAL A 150 14.01 -7.12 0.46
CA VAL A 150 15.29 -6.45 0.74
C VAL A 150 15.56 -6.27 2.24
N ALA A 151 14.51 -6.29 3.06
CA ALA A 151 14.63 -6.27 4.52
C ALA A 151 14.84 -7.68 5.12
N GLY A 152 14.90 -8.73 4.28
CA GLY A 152 15.05 -10.12 4.71
C GLY A 152 13.78 -10.72 5.33
N ILE A 153 12.62 -10.10 5.12
CA ILE A 153 11.32 -10.55 5.65
C ILE A 153 10.66 -11.43 4.59
N LYS A 154 10.59 -12.73 4.86
CA LYS A 154 9.95 -13.71 3.97
C LYS A 154 8.50 -13.94 4.37
N LEU A 155 7.59 -13.75 3.43
CA LEU A 155 6.18 -14.06 3.62
C LEU A 155 5.89 -15.53 3.30
N LEU A 156 5.08 -16.15 4.14
CA LEU A 156 4.48 -17.45 3.85
C LEU A 156 3.35 -17.26 2.82
N PRO A 157 3.17 -18.22 1.88
CA PRO A 157 2.04 -18.19 0.96
C PRO A 157 0.72 -18.11 1.72
N LYS A 158 -0.20 -17.27 1.24
CA LYS A 158 -1.57 -17.20 1.76
C LYS A 158 -2.19 -18.60 1.64
N GLN A 159 -2.51 -19.21 2.79
CA GLN A 159 -3.28 -20.45 2.80
C GLN A 159 -4.68 -20.15 2.24
N SER A 160 -5.04 -20.89 1.19
CA SER A 160 -6.31 -20.74 0.45
C SER A 160 -7.50 -21.27 1.23
#